data_AF-A0A3S3RWM7-F1
#
_entry.id   AF-A0A3S3RWM7-F1
#
_cell.length_a   1.000
_cell.length_b   1.000
_cell.length_c   1.000
_cell.angle_alpha   90.00
_cell.angle_beta   90.00
_cell.angle_gamma   90.00
#
_symmetry.space_group_name_H-M   'P 1'
#
loop_
_entity.id
_entity.type
_entity.pdbx_description
1 polymer ?
#
loop_
_entity_poly.entity_id
_entity_poly.type
_entity_poly.pdbx_seq_one_letter_code
_entity_poly.pdbx_strand_id
1 'polypeptide(L)'
;MSEEKKVSQQYHPLVVTSTDENLPAVSNPALHRYLQEISQYELLSREETDELAVRFKETGDPDAAYRLVSSNLRLVVKVAMDFQKYWMQNFMDLIQEGNVGLVQATKKFDPYRGVKFSYYAAYWIRAYVLKFIMDNWRLVKIGTTQAQRKLFFSLNKEKKLLEAQGFKPDVKLLAERLNVKESEVVEMGQRMDGW
;
A
#
# COMPACT_ATOMS: atom_id res chain seq x y z
N MET A 1 2.49 -29.51 43.32
CA MET A 1 1.32 -28.77 42.82
C MET A 1 1.86 -27.48 42.22
N SER A 2 2.11 -27.49 40.92
CA SER A 2 2.83 -26.42 40.22
C SER A 2 1.82 -25.49 39.58
N GLU A 3 1.84 -24.21 39.96
CA GLU A 3 1.00 -23.16 39.39
C GLU A 3 1.44 -22.82 37.96
N GLU A 4 0.55 -23.07 36.99
CA GLU A 4 0.70 -22.57 35.63
C GLU A 4 0.41 -21.06 35.59
N LYS A 5 1.47 -20.26 35.38
CA LYS A 5 1.35 -18.86 35.00
C LYS A 5 0.68 -18.75 33.63
N LYS A 6 -0.57 -18.29 33.61
CA LYS A 6 -1.27 -17.84 32.39
C LYS A 6 -0.51 -16.65 31.79
N VAL A 7 0.20 -16.88 30.69
CA VAL A 7 0.78 -15.83 29.87
C VAL A 7 -0.36 -15.13 29.12
N SER A 8 -0.59 -13.86 29.44
CA SER A 8 -1.51 -12.99 28.71
C SER A 8 -0.94 -12.70 27.32
N GLN A 9 -1.37 -13.45 26.30
CA GLN A 9 -1.09 -13.12 24.90
C GLN A 9 -1.83 -11.82 24.55
N GLN A 10 -1.09 -10.72 24.50
CA GLN A 10 -1.60 -9.44 24.03
C GLN A 10 -1.61 -9.47 22.50
N TYR A 11 -2.77 -9.82 21.93
CA TYR A 11 -2.93 -9.96 20.48
C TYR A 11 -2.77 -8.60 19.77
N HIS A 12 -1.94 -8.61 18.73
CA HIS A 12 -1.62 -7.44 17.94
C HIS A 12 -2.68 -7.22 16.84
N PRO A 13 -3.18 -6.00 16.60
CA PRO A 13 -4.36 -5.74 15.75
C PRO A 13 -4.20 -6.04 14.25
N LEU A 14 -3.02 -6.49 13.80
CA LEU A 14 -2.78 -6.99 12.45
C LEU A 14 -2.84 -8.53 12.36
N VAL A 15 -2.82 -9.22 13.51
CA VAL A 15 -3.12 -10.64 13.61
C VAL A 15 -4.62 -10.74 13.82
N VAL A 16 -5.37 -10.49 12.75
CA VAL A 16 -6.83 -10.63 12.78
C VAL A 16 -7.13 -12.12 12.69
N THR A 17 -7.57 -12.74 13.80
CA THR A 17 -8.33 -14.00 13.75
C THR A 17 -9.78 -13.67 13.42
N SER A 18 -10.03 -13.11 12.24
CA SER A 18 -11.38 -12.96 11.70
C SER A 18 -11.67 -14.16 10.83
N THR A 19 -12.81 -14.80 11.05
CA THR A 19 -13.37 -15.91 10.25
C THR A 19 -13.81 -15.49 8.84
N ASP A 20 -13.22 -14.42 8.30
CA ASP A 20 -13.52 -13.90 6.97
C ASP A 20 -12.61 -14.62 5.96
N GLU A 21 -13.13 -15.61 5.26
CA GLU A 21 -12.40 -16.46 4.29
C GLU A 21 -11.77 -15.67 3.12
N ASN A 22 -12.11 -14.39 2.97
CA ASN A 22 -11.59 -13.50 1.93
C ASN A 22 -10.35 -12.67 2.31
N LEU A 23 -9.75 -12.91 3.49
CA LEU A 23 -8.47 -12.27 3.86
C LEU A 23 -7.27 -13.11 3.36
N PRO A 24 -6.39 -12.58 2.49
CA PRO A 24 -5.25 -13.32 1.93
C PRO A 24 -4.22 -13.77 2.98
N ALA A 25 -4.30 -13.25 4.21
CA ALA A 25 -3.48 -13.70 5.34
C ALA A 25 -3.79 -15.16 5.76
N VAL A 26 -4.93 -15.71 5.34
CA VAL A 26 -5.35 -17.09 5.66
C VAL A 26 -4.82 -18.11 4.64
N SER A 27 -4.56 -17.71 3.38
CA SER A 27 -4.20 -18.62 2.29
C SER A 27 -2.72 -18.62 1.88
N ASN A 28 -1.90 -17.68 2.36
CA ASN A 28 -0.47 -17.59 2.02
C ASN A 28 0.44 -17.67 3.26
N PRO A 29 1.10 -18.83 3.53
CA PRO A 29 1.99 -19.00 4.67
C PRO A 29 3.18 -18.04 4.72
N ALA A 30 3.69 -17.59 3.57
CA ALA A 30 4.81 -16.65 3.49
C ALA A 30 4.38 -15.24 3.92
N LEU A 31 3.21 -14.79 3.46
CA LEU A 31 2.62 -13.52 3.91
C LEU A 31 2.36 -13.54 5.42
N HIS A 32 1.82 -14.64 5.95
CA HIS A 32 1.57 -14.76 7.38
C HIS A 32 2.86 -14.61 8.21
N ARG A 33 3.93 -15.32 7.82
CA ARG A 33 5.24 -15.22 8.47
C ARG A 33 5.79 -13.79 8.42
N TYR A 34 5.72 -13.14 7.26
CA TYR A 34 6.16 -11.76 7.11
C TYR A 34 5.38 -10.81 8.04
N LEU A 35 4.05 -10.92 8.10
CA LEU A 35 3.23 -10.08 8.97
C LEU A 35 3.54 -10.30 10.45
N GLN A 36 3.83 -11.54 10.86
CA GLN A 36 4.30 -11.85 12.22
C GLN A 36 5.66 -11.21 12.49
N GLU A 37 6.62 -11.33 11.59
CA GLU A 37 7.96 -10.77 11.74
C GLU A 37 7.91 -9.25 11.90
N ILE A 38 7.22 -8.53 11.02
CA ILE A 38 7.17 -7.07 11.10
C ILE A 38 6.39 -6.56 12.32
N SER A 39 5.53 -7.38 12.92
CA SER A 39 4.80 -7.03 14.13
C SER A 39 5.68 -7.02 15.38
N GLN A 40 6.85 -7.68 15.33
CA GLN A 40 7.81 -7.70 16.44
C GLN A 40 8.65 -6.42 16.52
N TYR A 41 8.69 -5.61 15.45
CA TYR A 41 9.39 -4.33 15.50
C TYR A 41 8.66 -3.32 16.37
N GLU A 42 9.41 -2.69 17.27
CA GLU A 42 8.92 -1.68 18.18
C GLU A 42 8.45 -0.43 17.42
N LEU A 43 7.33 0.15 17.86
CA LEU A 43 6.85 1.42 17.34
C LEU A 43 7.64 2.55 17.99
N LEU A 44 8.24 3.38 17.17
CA LEU A 44 8.96 4.57 17.64
C LEU A 44 7.97 5.67 18.04
N SER A 45 8.30 6.37 19.11
CA SER A 45 7.73 7.69 19.40
C SER A 45 8.12 8.70 18.33
N ARG A 46 7.49 9.87 18.39
CA ARG A 46 7.80 10.95 17.45
C ARG A 46 9.23 11.45 17.66
N GLU A 47 9.62 11.61 18.90
CA GLU A 47 10.92 12.09 19.32
C GLU A 47 12.02 11.14 18.85
N GLU A 48 11.86 9.83 19.07
CA GLU A 48 12.82 8.82 18.57
C GLU A 48 12.90 8.79 17.04
N THR A 49 11.76 8.97 16.36
CA THR A 49 11.73 9.04 14.89
C THR A 49 12.53 10.25 14.38
N ASP A 50 12.33 11.41 15.01
CA ASP A 50 13.00 12.65 14.63
C ASP A 50 14.51 12.54 14.93
N GLU A 51 14.91 11.98 16.08
CA GLU A 51 16.32 11.72 16.42
C GLU A 51 17.01 10.78 15.42
N LEU A 52 16.37 9.65 15.08
CA LEU A 52 16.93 8.70 14.11
C LEU A 52 17.01 9.31 12.71
N ALA A 53 16.03 10.11 12.32
CA ALA A 53 16.02 10.80 11.03
C ALA A 53 17.13 11.86 10.94
N VAL A 54 17.34 12.66 11.99
CA VAL A 54 18.46 13.62 12.08
C VAL A 54 19.79 12.88 12.01
N ARG A 55 19.96 11.84 12.85
CA ARG A 55 21.20 11.05 12.86
C ARG A 55 21.51 10.50 11.48
N PHE A 56 20.55 9.82 10.83
CA PHE A 56 20.77 9.28 9.50
C PHE A 56 21.09 10.38 8.46
N LYS A 57 20.42 11.53 8.55
CA LYS A 57 20.64 12.66 7.63
C LYS A 57 22.05 13.23 7.73
N GLU A 58 22.58 13.33 8.93
CA GLU A 58 23.88 13.96 9.20
C GLU A 58 25.06 13.01 9.03
N THR A 59 24.91 11.76 9.45
CA THR A 59 26.03 10.81 9.52
C THR A 59 25.96 9.70 8.47
N GLY A 60 24.78 9.47 7.87
CA GLY A 60 24.55 8.31 7.01
C GLY A 60 24.49 6.98 7.78
N ASP A 61 24.26 7.00 9.10
CA ASP A 61 24.23 5.82 9.97
C ASP A 61 23.23 4.75 9.45
N PRO A 62 23.73 3.58 9.01
CA PRO A 62 22.88 2.52 8.48
C PRO A 62 21.96 1.89 9.54
N ASP A 63 22.36 1.87 10.81
CA ASP A 63 21.54 1.34 11.90
C ASP A 63 20.36 2.29 12.20
N ALA A 64 20.60 3.60 12.10
CA ALA A 64 19.53 4.59 12.21
C ALA A 64 18.49 4.43 11.09
N ALA A 65 18.96 4.25 9.85
CA ALA A 65 18.08 3.97 8.72
C ALA A 65 17.31 2.65 8.90
N TYR A 66 17.98 1.59 9.37
CA TYR A 66 17.37 0.30 9.61
C TYR A 66 16.24 0.38 10.64
N ARG A 67 16.48 1.03 11.79
CA ARG A 67 15.46 1.22 12.83
C ARG A 67 14.29 2.07 12.35
N LEU A 68 14.57 3.13 11.59
CA LEU A 68 13.54 4.00 11.02
C LEU A 68 12.68 3.27 9.98
N VAL A 69 13.27 2.43 9.13
CA VAL A 69 12.55 1.62 8.14
C VAL A 69 11.73 0.52 8.81
N SER A 70 12.36 -0.30 9.66
CA SER A 70 11.75 -1.49 10.28
C SER A 70 10.52 -1.15 11.13
N SER A 71 10.59 -0.09 11.93
CA SER A 71 9.46 0.44 12.72
C SER A 71 8.27 0.91 11.87
N ASN A 72 8.49 1.20 10.58
CA ASN A 72 7.48 1.72 9.65
C ASN A 72 6.97 0.67 8.63
N LEU A 73 7.41 -0.59 8.69
CA LEU A 73 6.94 -1.63 7.77
C LEU A 73 5.42 -1.87 7.84
N ARG A 74 4.82 -1.68 9.02
CA ARG A 74 3.37 -1.77 9.22
C ARG A 74 2.60 -0.70 8.42
N LEU A 75 3.19 0.48 8.22
CA LEU A 75 2.60 1.52 7.39
C LEU A 75 2.54 1.09 5.93
N VAL A 76 3.56 0.37 5.44
CA VAL A 76 3.59 -0.16 4.08
C VAL A 76 2.43 -1.12 3.85
N VAL A 77 2.24 -2.07 4.76
CA VAL A 77 1.13 -3.03 4.71
C VAL A 77 -0.21 -2.31 4.69
N LYS A 78 -0.41 -1.33 5.59
CA LYS A 78 -1.63 -0.53 5.65
C LYS A 78 -1.92 0.18 4.31
N VAL A 79 -0.91 0.81 3.72
CA VAL A 79 -1.06 1.51 2.44
C VAL A 79 -1.32 0.52 1.30
N ALA A 80 -0.65 -0.63 1.29
CA ALA A 80 -0.84 -1.65 0.25
C ALA A 80 -2.27 -2.25 0.26
N MET A 81 -2.88 -2.41 1.45
CA MET A 81 -4.25 -2.92 1.60
C MET A 81 -5.28 -2.07 0.85
N ASP A 82 -5.10 -0.74 0.84
CA ASP A 82 -5.97 0.19 0.12
C ASP A 82 -5.97 -0.07 -1.40
N PHE A 83 -4.87 -0.61 -1.95
CA PHE A 83 -4.75 -0.92 -3.38
C PHE A 83 -5.19 -2.35 -3.70
N GLN A 84 -4.93 -3.31 -2.82
CA GLN A 84 -5.31 -4.71 -3.03
C GLN A 84 -6.81 -4.86 -3.32
N LYS A 85 -7.66 -4.14 -2.59
CA LYS A 85 -9.13 -4.18 -2.75
C LYS A 85 -9.58 -3.90 -4.19
N TYR A 86 -8.84 -3.06 -4.91
CA TYR A 86 -9.28 -2.58 -6.22
C TYR A 86 -8.47 -3.16 -7.38
N TRP A 87 -7.16 -3.39 -7.23
CA TRP A 87 -6.27 -3.49 -8.40
C TRP A 87 -5.59 -4.84 -8.59
N MET A 88 -4.96 -5.43 -7.56
CA MET A 88 -4.01 -6.54 -7.78
C MET A 88 -4.33 -7.76 -6.91
N GLN A 89 -4.24 -8.94 -7.52
CA GLN A 89 -4.42 -10.21 -6.83
C GLN A 89 -3.20 -10.59 -5.96
N ASN A 90 -1.98 -10.14 -6.33
CA ASN A 90 -0.78 -10.43 -5.53
C ASN A 90 -0.45 -9.30 -4.55
N PHE A 91 -0.92 -9.46 -3.31
CA PHE A 91 -0.69 -8.50 -2.23
C PHE A 91 0.78 -8.39 -1.81
N MET A 92 1.54 -9.50 -1.89
CA MET A 92 2.96 -9.50 -1.51
C MET A 92 3.79 -8.58 -2.41
N ASP A 93 3.53 -8.57 -3.71
CA ASP A 93 4.27 -7.70 -4.63
C ASP A 93 4.03 -6.21 -4.32
N LEU A 94 2.80 -5.85 -3.94
CA LEU A 94 2.49 -4.47 -3.52
C LEU A 94 3.27 -4.08 -2.25
N ILE A 95 3.38 -5.00 -1.28
CA ILE A 95 4.17 -4.77 -0.07
C ILE A 95 5.64 -4.58 -0.43
N GLN A 96 6.20 -5.41 -1.31
CA GLN A 96 7.61 -5.33 -1.70
C GLN A 96 7.93 -3.98 -2.37
N GLU A 97 7.11 -3.55 -3.31
CA GLU A 97 7.27 -2.24 -3.96
C GLU A 97 7.05 -1.08 -3.00
N GLY A 98 6.09 -1.23 -2.09
CA GLY A 98 5.90 -0.28 -1.00
C GLY A 98 7.11 -0.18 -0.07
N ASN A 99 7.79 -1.30 0.22
CA ASN A 99 9.02 -1.33 1.02
C ASN A 99 10.16 -0.59 0.29
N VAL A 100 10.28 -0.76 -1.03
CA VAL A 100 11.22 0.04 -1.85
C VAL A 100 10.89 1.52 -1.74
N GLY A 101 9.61 1.89 -1.83
CA GLY A 101 9.13 3.25 -1.61
C GLY A 101 9.50 3.82 -0.23
N LEU A 102 9.35 3.03 0.84
CA LEU A 102 9.73 3.41 2.20
C LEU A 102 11.23 3.66 2.34
N VAL A 103 12.08 2.79 1.75
CA VAL A 103 13.54 2.99 1.74
C VAL A 103 13.91 4.27 0.99
N GLN A 104 13.24 4.57 -0.13
CA GLN A 104 13.47 5.80 -0.89
C GLN A 104 13.00 7.04 -0.11
N ALA A 105 11.89 6.94 0.61
CA ALA A 105 11.44 7.98 1.52
C ALA A 105 12.49 8.26 2.59
N THR A 106 13.02 7.22 3.22
CA THR A 106 14.05 7.32 4.26
C THR A 106 15.28 8.06 3.76
N LYS A 107 15.78 7.71 2.56
CA LYS A 107 16.94 8.37 1.92
C LYS A 107 16.71 9.86 1.60
N LYS A 108 15.48 10.23 1.26
CA LYS A 108 15.15 11.59 0.78
C LYS A 108 14.47 12.44 1.85
N PHE A 109 14.23 11.91 3.04
CA PHE A 109 13.55 12.64 4.10
C PHE A 109 14.45 13.77 4.61
N ASP A 110 13.79 14.85 5.03
CA ASP A 110 14.41 16.04 5.57
C ASP A 110 13.75 16.33 6.93
N PRO A 111 14.40 15.97 8.05
CA PRO A 111 13.81 16.09 9.38
C PRO A 111 13.59 17.56 9.80
N TYR A 112 14.27 18.51 9.14
CA TYR A 112 14.19 19.93 9.48
C TYR A 112 12.93 20.64 8.96
N ARG A 113 12.10 19.95 8.17
CA ARG A 113 10.87 20.51 7.57
C ARG A 113 9.63 20.44 8.48
N GLY A 114 9.74 19.83 9.66
CA GLY A 114 8.64 19.77 10.63
C GLY A 114 7.45 18.88 10.25
N VAL A 115 7.57 18.09 9.18
CA VAL A 115 6.57 17.10 8.75
C VAL A 115 6.89 15.73 9.35
N LYS A 116 5.90 15.01 9.89
CA LYS A 116 6.15 13.67 10.43
C LYS A 116 6.61 12.72 9.32
N PHE A 117 7.62 11.90 9.61
CA PHE A 117 8.17 10.94 8.66
C PHE A 117 7.09 10.04 8.04
N SER A 118 6.13 9.56 8.84
CA SER A 118 5.04 8.69 8.36
C SER A 118 4.17 9.32 7.26
N TYR A 119 3.89 10.62 7.33
CA TYR A 119 3.16 11.33 6.26
C TYR A 119 3.97 11.39 4.97
N TYR A 120 5.26 11.70 5.09
CA TYR A 120 6.17 11.75 3.95
C TYR A 120 6.36 10.36 3.32
N ALA A 121 6.62 9.35 4.14
CA ALA A 121 6.77 7.96 3.71
C ALA A 121 5.53 7.43 3.01
N ALA A 122 4.33 7.71 3.53
CA ALA A 122 3.09 7.29 2.90
C ALA A 122 2.92 7.81 1.46
N TYR A 123 3.44 9.00 1.13
CA TYR A 123 3.46 9.51 -0.24
C TYR A 123 4.34 8.64 -1.15
N TRP A 124 5.57 8.34 -0.73
CA TRP A 124 6.51 7.52 -1.48
C TRP A 124 6.03 6.07 -1.64
N ILE A 125 5.50 5.47 -0.58
CA ILE A 125 4.92 4.13 -0.61
C ILE A 125 3.79 4.08 -1.65
N ARG A 126 2.84 5.02 -1.59
CA ARG A 126 1.75 5.10 -2.59
C ARG A 126 2.28 5.27 -4.01
N ALA A 127 3.25 6.16 -4.21
CA ALA A 127 3.81 6.41 -5.54
C ALA A 127 4.45 5.16 -6.16
N TYR A 128 5.19 4.39 -5.37
CA TYR A 128 5.84 3.15 -5.83
C TYR A 128 4.82 2.05 -6.11
N VAL A 129 3.83 1.86 -5.22
CA VAL A 129 2.74 0.91 -5.43
C VAL A 129 1.94 1.26 -6.69
N LEU A 130 1.54 2.51 -6.86
CA LEU A 130 0.82 2.99 -8.05
C LEU A 130 1.63 2.76 -9.33
N LYS A 131 2.94 3.09 -9.30
CA LYS A 131 3.83 2.86 -10.44
C LYS A 131 3.88 1.38 -10.81
N PHE A 132 4.07 0.50 -9.83
CA PHE A 132 4.12 -0.93 -10.04
C PHE A 132 2.83 -1.47 -10.65
N ILE A 133 1.67 -1.06 -10.14
CA ILE A 133 0.37 -1.46 -10.69
C ILE A 133 0.27 -1.04 -12.16
N MET A 134 0.63 0.19 -12.51
CA MET A 134 0.58 0.67 -13.90
C MET A 134 1.53 -0.10 -14.83
N ASP A 135 2.74 -0.37 -14.35
CA ASP A 135 3.80 -0.99 -15.15
C ASP A 135 3.56 -2.51 -15.33
N ASN A 136 2.79 -3.15 -14.45
CA ASN A 136 2.58 -4.62 -14.42
C ASN A 136 1.11 -5.05 -14.62
N TRP A 137 0.17 -4.13 -14.88
CA TRP A 137 -1.25 -4.49 -15.07
C TRP A 137 -1.45 -5.48 -16.22
N ARG A 138 -0.73 -5.26 -17.33
CA ARG A 138 -0.73 -6.11 -18.52
C ARG A 138 0.65 -6.06 -19.16
N LEU A 139 0.91 -7.00 -20.05
CA LEU A 139 2.13 -7.03 -20.87
C LEU A 139 2.30 -5.74 -21.69
N VAL A 140 1.19 -5.17 -22.16
CA VAL A 140 1.16 -3.87 -22.85
C VAL A 140 0.98 -2.76 -21.83
N LYS A 141 1.89 -1.77 -21.84
CA LYS A 141 1.86 -0.63 -20.92
C LYS A 141 0.57 0.16 -21.07
N ILE A 142 -0.10 0.40 -19.94
CA ILE A 142 -1.29 1.23 -19.86
C ILE A 142 -0.92 2.64 -19.39
N GLY A 143 -1.65 3.64 -19.85
CA GLY A 143 -1.61 5.00 -19.31
C GLY A 143 -0.26 5.69 -19.41
N THR A 144 0.16 6.01 -20.63
CA THR A 144 1.42 6.73 -20.88
C THR A 144 1.33 8.20 -20.48
N THR A 145 0.13 8.79 -20.47
CA THR A 145 -0.10 10.18 -20.06
C THR A 145 -0.68 10.30 -18.65
N GLN A 146 -0.51 11.47 -18.01
CA GLN A 146 -1.09 11.73 -16.68
C GLN A 146 -2.62 11.58 -16.66
N ALA A 147 -3.30 12.06 -17.71
CA ALA A 147 -4.75 11.92 -17.84
C ALA A 147 -5.16 10.44 -17.91
N GLN A 148 -4.46 9.63 -18.71
CA GLN A 148 -4.74 8.21 -18.82
C GLN A 148 -4.43 7.44 -17.52
N ARG A 149 -3.36 7.78 -16.79
CA ARG A 149 -3.08 7.20 -15.46
C ARG A 149 -4.21 7.50 -14.48
N LYS A 150 -4.65 8.76 -14.41
CA LYS A 150 -5.78 9.16 -13.57
C LYS A 150 -7.05 8.42 -13.96
N LEU A 151 -7.34 8.31 -15.26
CA LEU A 151 -8.52 7.60 -15.76
C LEU A 151 -8.47 6.11 -15.41
N PHE A 152 -7.33 5.45 -15.62
CA PHE A 152 -7.15 4.05 -15.23
C PHE A 152 -7.50 3.82 -13.76
N PHE A 153 -6.95 4.65 -12.86
CA PHE A 153 -7.20 4.53 -11.43
C PHE A 153 -8.62 4.92 -11.00
N SER A 154 -9.26 5.85 -11.70
CA SER A 154 -10.61 6.28 -11.34
C SER A 154 -11.66 5.33 -11.91
N LEU A 155 -11.44 4.78 -13.10
CA LEU A 155 -12.39 3.94 -13.83
C LEU A 155 -12.70 2.63 -13.10
N ASN A 156 -11.68 1.86 -12.69
CA ASN A 156 -11.91 0.59 -11.99
C ASN A 156 -12.55 0.80 -10.61
N LYS A 157 -12.16 1.89 -9.92
CA LYS A 157 -12.74 2.23 -8.61
C LYS A 157 -14.23 2.55 -8.76
N GLU A 158 -14.59 3.33 -9.77
CA GLU A 158 -15.99 3.68 -10.05
C GLU A 158 -16.81 2.47 -10.54
N LYS A 159 -16.24 1.63 -11.43
CA LYS A 159 -16.87 0.36 -11.85
C LYS A 159 -17.23 -0.50 -10.63
N LYS A 160 -16.27 -0.77 -9.75
CA LYS A 160 -16.49 -1.54 -8.52
C LYS A 160 -17.51 -0.90 -7.58
N LEU A 161 -17.54 0.44 -7.49
CA LEU A 161 -18.50 1.16 -6.68
C LEU A 161 -19.93 1.00 -7.22
N LEU A 162 -20.12 1.13 -8.54
CA LEU A 162 -21.41 0.95 -9.19
C LEU A 162 -21.93 -0.48 -9.03
N GLU A 163 -21.05 -1.47 -9.25
CA GLU A 163 -21.38 -2.88 -9.06
C GLU A 163 -21.80 -3.16 -7.61
N ALA A 164 -21.09 -2.61 -6.62
CA ALA A 164 -21.44 -2.74 -5.21
C ALA A 164 -22.78 -2.07 -4.85
N GLN A 165 -23.19 -1.05 -5.61
CA GLN A 165 -24.50 -0.40 -5.48
C GLN A 165 -25.60 -1.14 -6.27
N GLY A 166 -25.28 -2.23 -6.98
CA GLY A 166 -26.22 -2.99 -7.81
C GLY A 166 -26.49 -2.39 -9.19
N PHE A 167 -25.72 -1.38 -9.61
CA PHE A 167 -25.82 -0.79 -10.95
C PHE A 167 -24.88 -1.49 -11.93
N LYS A 168 -25.33 -1.63 -13.18
CA LYS A 168 -24.46 -2.03 -14.28
C LYS A 168 -23.59 -0.83 -14.68
N PRO A 169 -22.25 -0.97 -14.75
CA PRO A 169 -21.36 0.13 -15.12
C PRO A 169 -21.46 0.44 -16.62
N ASP A 170 -22.40 1.29 -16.99
CA ASP A 170 -22.59 1.76 -18.37
C ASP A 170 -21.53 2.82 -18.75
N VAL A 171 -21.12 2.82 -20.02
CA VAL A 171 -20.05 3.69 -20.54
C VAL A 171 -20.42 5.17 -20.36
N LYS A 172 -21.66 5.53 -20.67
CA LYS A 172 -22.15 6.91 -20.56
C LYS A 172 -22.15 7.39 -19.11
N LEU A 173 -22.66 6.56 -18.20
CA LEU A 173 -22.67 6.86 -16.77
C LEU A 173 -21.25 7.05 -16.21
N LEU A 174 -20.32 6.18 -16.60
CA LEU A 174 -18.92 6.28 -16.20
C LEU A 174 -18.27 7.56 -16.73
N ALA A 175 -18.51 7.91 -17.99
CA ALA A 175 -17.98 9.12 -18.62
C ALA A 175 -18.46 10.40 -17.90
N GLU A 176 -19.75 10.47 -17.58
CA GLU A 176 -20.35 11.58 -16.84
C GLU A 176 -19.76 11.71 -15.43
N ARG A 177 -19.65 10.61 -14.66
CA ARG A 177 -19.12 10.65 -13.29
C ARG A 177 -17.63 10.97 -13.23
N LEU A 178 -16.86 10.50 -14.21
CA LEU A 178 -15.41 10.72 -14.29
C LEU A 178 -15.03 12.02 -15.02
N ASN A 179 -16.00 12.72 -15.60
CA ASN A 179 -15.83 13.94 -16.39
C ASN A 179 -14.80 13.74 -17.53
N VAL A 180 -15.01 12.69 -18.33
CA VAL A 180 -14.19 12.30 -19.49
C VAL A 180 -15.08 11.94 -20.68
N LYS A 181 -14.52 11.81 -21.88
CA LYS A 181 -15.29 11.39 -23.06
C LYS A 181 -15.61 9.89 -23.00
N GLU A 182 -16.77 9.50 -23.51
CA GLU A 182 -17.15 8.08 -23.67
C GLU A 182 -16.08 7.29 -24.44
N SER A 183 -15.49 7.89 -25.47
CA SER A 183 -14.39 7.28 -26.23
C SER A 183 -13.17 6.94 -25.37
N GLU A 184 -12.83 7.77 -24.38
CA GLU A 184 -11.71 7.53 -23.46
C GLU A 184 -12.02 6.39 -22.49
N VAL A 185 -13.29 6.27 -22.07
CA VAL A 185 -13.76 5.16 -21.23
C VAL A 185 -13.71 3.84 -22.00
N VAL A 186 -14.17 3.82 -23.25
CA VAL A 186 -14.11 2.64 -24.13
C VAL A 186 -12.66 2.23 -24.39
N GLU A 187 -11.81 3.17 -24.79
CA GLU A 187 -10.39 2.92 -25.07
C GLU A 187 -9.67 2.38 -23.81
N MET A 188 -9.89 3.01 -22.66
CA MET A 188 -9.32 2.54 -21.40
C MET A 188 -9.85 1.16 -21.01
N GLY A 189 -11.15 0.92 -21.17
CA GLY A 189 -11.77 -0.39 -20.92
C GLY A 189 -11.12 -1.50 -21.75
N GLN A 190 -10.97 -1.29 -23.06
CA GLN A 190 -10.32 -2.24 -23.97
C GLN A 190 -8.87 -2.55 -23.55
N ARG A 191 -8.12 -1.53 -23.10
CA ARG A 191 -6.74 -1.73 -22.61
C ARG A 191 -6.68 -2.53 -21.32
N MET A 192 -7.69 -2.41 -20.46
CA MET A 192 -7.75 -3.10 -19.17
C MET A 192 -8.23 -4.56 -19.29
N ASP A 193 -9.28 -4.78 -20.08
CA ASP A 193 -9.96 -6.08 -20.18
C ASP A 193 -9.15 -7.10 -21.00
N GLY A 194 -8.24 -6.61 -21.86
CA GLY A 194 -7.50 -7.46 -22.79
C GLY A 194 -8.42 -7.96 -23.90
N TRP A 195 -7.88 -8.10 -25.11
CA TRP A 195 -8.58 -8.76 -26.21
C TRP A 195 -8.54 -10.27 -26.05
#